data_AF-A0AAW2HNE4-F1
#
_entry.id   AF-A0AAW2HNE4-F1
#
_cell.length_a   1.000
_cell.length_b   1.000
_cell.length_c   1.000
_cell.angle_alpha   90.00
_cell.angle_beta   90.00
_cell.angle_gamma   90.00
#
_symmetry.space_group_name_H-M   'P 1'
#
loop_
_entity.id
_entity.type
_entity.pdbx_description
1 polymer ?
#
loop_
_entity_poly.entity_id
_entity_poly.type
_entity_poly.pdbx_seq_one_letter_code
_entity_poly.pdbx_strand_id
1 'polypeptide(L)'
;MKTAVQFTIAKDMINRSLNLSWNGGGPLRVKLVSQNLSFQFRPLSRNEGQWNMRTVKSLTEDRDLRIRRWSSIYTKPEKTINVSLRNLEFEYDNDVSHIHKPNAENSRVTACVKDMVSMIKSNVRDNARINDICFVLMGTNLNMDVKHASQLIYCMSKLNIHNEALLLKLSKIIRNTISDVYKPHPIISGITKSFANLHLRDTETLDAIINWHRSEENPSSVADTITMLAILNYYPKHAEFLHKIAYSCDLLDLTSTMSYLNLAWSLTLLNQIKPSMIKLVLSEEFRLQVDSTISPVLRYSVYSKIFNIYAYSKIYKIDINQENSGFQPKKSSWVLNRSKQMRRANILVKSLLDTLCHLLPVSTYSLMVETDAGILIDALCFFDKQCNPITEKQFLKEDNGIRLAIIILDYKDFCLPKKNILTGLAEFRKQYLEKSGYKVLFLEYTQISTGDPLRKRTEFLLNKIKTVLPKFPLKNENKTK
;
A
#
# COMPACT_ATOMS: atom_id res chain seq x y z
N MET A 1 -38.06 -27.66 27.67
CA MET A 1 -37.69 -26.23 27.75
C MET A 1 -36.31 -26.02 27.13
N LYS A 2 -36.17 -25.19 26.08
CA LYS A 2 -34.86 -24.87 25.48
C LYS A 2 -34.41 -23.50 26.00
N THR A 3 -33.66 -23.48 27.10
CA THR A 3 -33.06 -22.27 27.65
C THR A 3 -31.90 -21.83 26.75
N ALA A 4 -32.04 -20.68 26.09
CA ALA A 4 -30.93 -20.02 25.42
C ALA A 4 -30.15 -19.22 26.47
N VAL A 5 -28.85 -19.47 26.59
CA VAL A 5 -27.96 -18.67 27.45
C VAL A 5 -27.32 -17.60 26.57
N GLN A 6 -27.39 -16.36 27.02
CA GLN A 6 -26.85 -15.19 26.31
C GLN A 6 -25.61 -14.70 27.07
N PHE A 7 -24.47 -14.68 26.39
CA PHE A 7 -23.23 -14.11 26.91
C PHE A 7 -23.00 -12.74 26.30
N THR A 8 -22.61 -11.78 27.13
CA THR A 8 -22.34 -10.38 26.76
C THR A 8 -20.83 -10.14 26.94
N ILE A 9 -20.11 -9.86 25.86
CA ILE A 9 -18.65 -9.67 25.90
C ILE A 9 -18.31 -8.18 25.84
N ALA A 10 -17.50 -7.70 26.79
CA ALA A 10 -17.02 -6.33 26.90
C ALA A 10 -15.93 -6.00 25.86
N LYS A 11 -15.79 -4.70 25.54
CA LYS A 11 -15.00 -4.16 24.41
C LYS A 11 -13.49 -4.49 24.49
N ASP A 12 -12.99 -4.70 25.69
CA ASP A 12 -11.61 -5.01 26.06
C ASP A 12 -11.21 -6.48 25.84
N MET A 13 -12.16 -7.39 25.61
CA MET A 13 -11.90 -8.82 25.42
C MET A 13 -11.71 -9.26 23.95
N ILE A 14 -11.84 -8.34 22.98
CA ILE A 14 -11.94 -8.66 21.53
C ILE A 14 -10.66 -9.30 20.96
N ASN A 15 -9.52 -9.21 21.65
CA ASN A 15 -8.25 -9.81 21.22
C ASN A 15 -7.78 -10.99 22.09
N ARG A 16 -8.61 -11.50 23.01
CA ARG A 16 -8.28 -12.68 23.85
C ARG A 16 -9.02 -13.93 23.37
N SER A 17 -8.37 -15.09 23.47
CA SER A 17 -9.04 -16.39 23.30
C SER A 17 -10.06 -16.58 24.43
N LEU A 18 -11.34 -16.68 24.09
CA LEU A 18 -12.41 -16.96 25.06
C LEU A 18 -12.64 -18.47 25.13
N ASN A 19 -12.38 -19.04 26.30
CA ASN A 19 -12.74 -20.42 26.63
C ASN A 19 -14.17 -20.43 27.16
N LEU A 20 -15.12 -20.87 26.33
CA LEU A 20 -16.51 -21.08 26.77
C LEU A 20 -16.74 -22.57 26.96
N SER A 21 -17.14 -22.98 28.16
CA SER A 21 -17.62 -24.33 28.45
C SER A 21 -19.15 -24.34 28.41
N TRP A 22 -19.72 -25.30 27.69
CA TRP A 22 -21.17 -25.39 27.51
C TRP A 22 -21.63 -26.85 27.57
N ASN A 23 -22.54 -27.13 28.51
CA ASN A 23 -23.06 -28.46 28.81
C ASN A 23 -24.56 -28.63 28.45
N GLY A 24 -25.17 -27.66 27.76
CA GLY A 24 -26.57 -27.74 27.35
C GLY A 24 -26.78 -28.54 26.06
N GLY A 25 -28.02 -28.89 25.72
CA GLY A 25 -28.38 -29.53 24.43
C GLY A 25 -29.01 -28.56 23.39
N GLY A 26 -28.86 -27.25 23.60
CA GLY A 26 -29.48 -26.17 22.80
C GLY A 26 -28.52 -25.39 21.89
N PRO A 27 -28.94 -24.27 21.27
CA PRO A 27 -28.02 -23.38 20.56
C PRO A 27 -27.33 -22.40 21.52
N LEU A 28 -26.02 -22.19 21.37
CA LEU A 28 -25.27 -21.16 22.10
C LEU A 28 -25.42 -19.81 21.38
N ARG A 29 -25.76 -18.74 22.10
CA ARG A 29 -25.80 -17.37 21.55
C ARG A 29 -24.75 -16.50 22.24
N VAL A 30 -23.91 -15.85 21.43
CA VAL A 30 -22.88 -14.93 21.89
C VAL A 30 -23.18 -13.55 21.33
N LYS A 31 -23.27 -12.54 22.21
CA LYS A 31 -23.50 -11.14 21.85
C LYS A 31 -22.23 -10.33 22.05
N LEU A 32 -21.74 -9.71 20.98
CA LEU A 32 -20.61 -8.79 21.01
C LEU A 32 -21.13 -7.35 21.10
N VAL A 33 -20.92 -6.71 22.26
CA VAL A 33 -21.48 -5.39 22.57
C VAL A 33 -20.84 -4.29 21.75
N SER A 34 -19.55 -4.41 21.44
CA SER A 34 -18.78 -3.37 20.74
C SER A 34 -19.17 -3.16 19.27
N GLN A 35 -19.89 -4.11 18.65
CA GLN A 35 -20.21 -4.09 17.22
C GLN A 35 -21.70 -4.32 16.93
N ASN A 36 -22.58 -4.39 17.94
CA ASN A 36 -24.00 -4.74 17.77
C ASN A 36 -24.25 -6.03 16.95
N LEU A 37 -23.33 -7.00 17.04
CA LEU A 37 -23.41 -8.28 16.34
C LEU A 37 -23.85 -9.39 17.30
N SER A 38 -24.82 -10.20 16.87
CA SER A 38 -25.18 -11.46 17.54
C SER A 38 -24.84 -12.68 16.70
N PHE A 39 -24.15 -13.64 17.32
CA PHE A 39 -23.77 -14.91 16.73
C PHE A 39 -24.58 -16.03 17.38
N GLN A 40 -25.10 -16.96 16.57
CA GLN A 40 -25.73 -18.18 17.04
C GLN A 40 -24.95 -19.39 16.54
N PHE A 41 -24.45 -20.20 17.46
CA PHE A 41 -23.79 -21.46 17.14
C PHE A 41 -24.81 -22.59 17.27
N ARG A 42 -24.87 -23.46 16.25
CA ARG A 42 -25.69 -24.67 16.26
C ARG A 42 -24.79 -25.89 16.08
N PRO A 43 -24.97 -26.96 16.87
CA PRO A 43 -24.26 -28.21 16.64
C PRO A 43 -24.69 -28.81 15.28
N LEU A 44 -23.74 -29.34 14.51
CA LEU A 44 -23.98 -30.01 13.23
C LEU A 44 -24.57 -31.41 13.41
N SER A 45 -24.15 -32.12 14.47
CA SER A 45 -24.71 -33.40 14.90
C SER A 45 -24.60 -33.54 16.42
N ARG A 46 -25.33 -34.47 17.05
CA ARG A 46 -25.27 -34.68 18.52
C ARG A 46 -23.96 -35.31 19.00
N ASN A 47 -23.18 -35.95 18.11
CA ASN A 47 -22.09 -36.85 18.51
C ASN A 47 -20.72 -36.47 17.94
N GLU A 48 -20.63 -35.48 17.06
CA GLU A 48 -19.35 -35.03 16.52
C GLU A 48 -19.23 -33.55 16.81
N GLY A 49 -18.16 -33.14 17.51
CA GLY A 49 -17.93 -31.78 18.00
C GLY A 49 -17.73 -30.70 16.92
N GLN A 50 -18.36 -30.86 15.77
CA GLN A 50 -18.45 -29.88 14.71
C GLN A 50 -19.63 -28.92 14.96
N TRP A 51 -19.34 -27.62 14.88
CA TRP A 51 -20.30 -26.55 15.12
C TRP A 51 -20.42 -25.67 13.89
N ASN A 52 -21.66 -25.37 13.50
CA ASN A 52 -21.96 -24.37 12.48
C ASN A 52 -22.23 -23.01 13.13
N MET A 53 -21.44 -22.01 12.76
CA MET A 53 -21.71 -20.62 13.12
C MET A 53 -22.73 -20.05 12.15
N ARG A 54 -23.86 -19.55 12.67
CA ARG A 54 -24.84 -18.79 11.90
C ARG A 54 -24.91 -17.37 12.48
N THR A 55 -24.57 -16.37 11.68
CA THR A 55 -24.77 -14.97 12.06
C THR A 55 -26.28 -14.73 12.20
N VAL A 56 -26.72 -14.22 13.35
CA VAL A 56 -28.12 -13.90 13.59
C VAL A 56 -28.23 -12.41 13.76
N LYS A 57 -28.53 -11.72 12.64
CA LYS A 57 -28.93 -10.31 12.51
C LYS A 57 -27.99 -9.25 13.12
N SER A 58 -27.64 -8.26 12.31
CA SER A 58 -27.35 -6.90 12.83
C SER A 58 -28.65 -6.31 13.39
N LEU A 59 -28.59 -5.61 14.51
CA LEU A 59 -29.74 -4.89 15.09
C LEU A 59 -29.87 -3.45 14.58
N THR A 60 -29.04 -3.02 13.62
CA THR A 60 -29.38 -1.86 12.79
C THR A 60 -30.47 -2.30 11.80
N GLU A 61 -31.50 -1.48 11.58
CA GLU A 61 -32.63 -1.80 10.69
C GLU A 61 -32.25 -2.05 9.21
N ASP A 62 -30.96 -1.96 8.90
CA ASP A 62 -30.38 -2.28 7.60
C ASP A 62 -30.20 -3.80 7.41
N ARG A 63 -30.93 -4.33 6.42
CA ARG A 63 -31.04 -5.77 6.12
C ARG A 63 -29.82 -6.40 5.45
N ASP A 64 -28.74 -5.65 5.21
CA ASP A 64 -27.72 -5.99 4.21
C ASP A 64 -26.34 -6.42 4.74
N LEU A 65 -26.17 -6.62 6.05
CA LEU A 65 -24.92 -7.18 6.60
C LEU A 65 -25.04 -8.69 6.85
N ARG A 66 -24.60 -9.50 5.88
CA ARG A 66 -24.34 -10.94 6.07
C ARG A 66 -22.85 -11.23 5.93
N ILE A 67 -22.20 -11.39 7.08
CA ILE A 67 -20.83 -11.92 7.14
C ILE A 67 -20.89 -13.43 6.93
N ARG A 68 -20.31 -13.95 5.83
CA ARG A 68 -20.07 -15.38 5.62
C ARG A 68 -18.57 -15.64 5.57
N ARG A 69 -17.99 -16.16 6.66
CA ARG A 69 -16.73 -16.89 6.60
C ARG A 69 -16.92 -18.22 7.34
N TRP A 70 -16.62 -19.31 6.66
CA TRP A 70 -16.68 -20.65 7.22
C TRP A 70 -15.30 -20.95 7.83
N SER A 71 -15.17 -20.82 9.14
CA SER A 71 -14.04 -21.41 9.86
C SER A 71 -14.50 -22.76 10.41
N SER A 72 -13.90 -23.86 9.96
CA SER A 72 -14.06 -25.16 10.61
C SER A 72 -13.49 -25.06 12.03
N ILE A 73 -14.33 -25.32 13.03
CA ILE A 73 -13.93 -25.41 14.43
C ILE A 73 -13.61 -26.88 14.70
N TYR A 74 -12.34 -27.19 14.95
CA TYR A 74 -11.92 -28.52 15.42
C TYR A 74 -11.99 -28.54 16.95
N THR A 75 -12.78 -29.44 17.52
CA THR A 75 -12.73 -29.75 18.96
C THR A 75 -11.83 -30.97 19.19
N LYS A 76 -10.87 -30.87 20.13
CA LYS A 76 -10.31 -32.05 20.81
C LYS A 76 -11.38 -32.64 21.77
N PRO A 77 -11.23 -33.88 22.26
CA PRO A 77 -12.29 -34.61 22.99
C PRO A 77 -12.71 -34.04 24.35
N GLU A 78 -12.25 -32.85 24.74
CA GLU A 78 -12.65 -32.19 25.97
C GLU A 78 -13.39 -30.89 25.65
N LYS A 79 -14.57 -30.76 26.25
CA LYS A 79 -15.69 -29.83 25.98
C LYS A 79 -15.34 -28.34 26.03
N THR A 80 -14.48 -27.88 25.13
CA THR A 80 -14.02 -26.50 25.04
C THR A 80 -14.03 -26.04 23.60
N ILE A 81 -14.77 -24.97 23.30
CA ILE A 81 -14.84 -24.38 21.96
C ILE A 81 -13.90 -23.16 21.95
N ASN A 82 -12.80 -23.26 21.20
CA ASN A 82 -11.91 -22.14 20.96
C ASN A 82 -12.38 -21.37 19.72
N VAL A 83 -12.94 -20.17 19.91
CA VAL A 83 -13.27 -19.25 18.81
C VAL A 83 -12.19 -18.18 18.73
N SER A 84 -11.37 -18.23 17.69
CA SER A 84 -10.39 -17.18 17.37
C SER A 84 -10.95 -16.25 16.30
N LEU A 85 -11.34 -15.03 16.68
CA LEU A 85 -11.74 -13.98 15.75
C LEU A 85 -10.48 -13.28 15.21
N ARG A 86 -9.70 -13.95 14.38
CA ARG A 86 -8.59 -13.32 13.65
C ARG A 86 -8.93 -13.21 12.17
N ASN A 87 -8.71 -12.03 11.61
CA ASN A 87 -8.87 -11.69 10.19
C ASN A 87 -10.31 -11.75 9.67
N LEU A 88 -11.16 -10.78 10.02
CA LEU A 88 -12.29 -10.44 9.18
C LEU A 88 -11.78 -9.52 8.06
N GLU A 89 -11.35 -10.11 6.96
CA GLU A 89 -11.37 -9.39 5.69
C GLU A 89 -12.86 -9.23 5.33
N PHE A 90 -13.28 -7.98 5.14
CA PHE A 90 -14.60 -7.71 4.58
C PHE A 90 -14.59 -8.20 3.12
N GLU A 91 -14.98 -9.45 2.89
CA GLU A 91 -15.53 -9.84 1.60
C GLU A 91 -16.83 -9.07 1.42
N TYR A 92 -16.85 -8.16 0.44
CA TYR A 92 -18.08 -7.50 0.00
C TYR A 92 -19.11 -8.58 -0.34
N ASP A 93 -20.23 -8.60 0.40
CA ASP A 93 -21.32 -9.51 0.08
C ASP A 93 -21.91 -9.08 -1.27
N ASN A 94 -21.91 -10.02 -2.22
CA ASN A 94 -22.16 -9.78 -3.64
C ASN A 94 -23.66 -9.87 -4.00
N ASP A 95 -24.56 -9.55 -3.07
CA ASP A 95 -25.99 -9.71 -3.32
C ASP A 95 -26.54 -8.51 -4.10
N VAL A 96 -26.67 -8.68 -5.42
CA VAL A 96 -27.17 -7.68 -6.39
C VAL A 96 -28.71 -7.68 -6.46
N SER A 97 -29.40 -8.24 -5.45
CA SER A 97 -30.84 -8.57 -5.58
C SER A 97 -31.81 -7.41 -5.28
N HIS A 98 -31.33 -6.21 -4.95
CA HIS A 98 -32.22 -5.10 -4.58
C HIS A 98 -31.87 -3.78 -5.28
N ILE A 99 -32.10 -3.69 -6.60
CA ILE A 99 -32.21 -2.38 -7.28
C ILE A 99 -33.32 -2.42 -8.33
N HIS A 100 -34.04 -1.29 -8.40
CA HIS A 100 -34.95 -0.84 -9.46
C HIS A 100 -34.64 -1.38 -10.86
N LYS A 101 -35.72 -1.62 -11.63
CA LYS A 101 -35.72 -2.11 -13.02
C LYS A 101 -34.47 -1.65 -13.80
N PRO A 102 -33.52 -2.55 -14.12
CA PRO A 102 -32.30 -2.15 -14.80
C PRO A 102 -32.63 -1.79 -16.25
N ASN A 103 -32.29 -0.58 -16.68
CA ASN A 103 -32.13 -0.29 -18.10
C ASN A 103 -31.06 -1.20 -18.69
N ALA A 104 -31.13 -1.49 -20.00
CA ALA A 104 -30.25 -2.44 -20.69
C ALA A 104 -28.74 -2.14 -20.49
N GLU A 105 -28.38 -0.86 -20.35
CA GLU A 105 -27.01 -0.41 -20.08
C GLU A 105 -26.49 -0.84 -18.70
N ASN A 106 -27.34 -0.79 -17.66
CA ASN A 106 -26.98 -1.24 -16.30
C ASN A 106 -26.79 -2.76 -16.24
N SER A 107 -27.51 -3.51 -17.08
CA SER A 107 -27.30 -4.96 -17.21
C SER A 107 -25.93 -5.29 -17.79
N ARG A 108 -25.43 -4.50 -18.76
CA ARG A 108 -24.09 -4.69 -19.36
C ARG A 108 -22.99 -4.43 -18.35
N VAL A 109 -23.06 -3.32 -17.61
CA VAL A 109 -22.09 -3.00 -16.55
C VAL A 109 -22.06 -4.08 -15.48
N THR A 110 -23.23 -4.56 -15.05
CA THR A 110 -23.35 -5.63 -14.05
C THR A 110 -22.71 -6.92 -14.53
N ALA A 111 -22.87 -7.28 -15.81
CA ALA A 111 -22.20 -8.43 -16.41
C ALA A 111 -20.66 -8.27 -16.39
N CYS A 112 -20.16 -7.10 -16.80
CA CYS A 112 -18.73 -6.78 -16.73
C CYS A 112 -18.16 -6.90 -15.30
N VAL A 113 -18.87 -6.39 -14.29
CA VAL A 113 -18.46 -6.52 -12.88
C VAL A 113 -18.43 -7.99 -12.46
N LYS A 114 -19.46 -8.77 -12.79
CA LYS A 114 -19.52 -10.21 -12.46
C LYS A 114 -18.34 -10.97 -13.07
N ASP A 115 -18.02 -10.69 -14.32
CA ASP A 115 -16.86 -11.28 -15.00
C ASP A 115 -15.54 -10.93 -14.31
N MET A 116 -15.34 -9.65 -13.96
CA MET A 116 -14.16 -9.22 -13.22
C MET A 116 -14.07 -9.87 -11.83
N VAL A 117 -15.18 -9.95 -11.09
CA VAL A 117 -15.22 -10.62 -9.79
C VAL A 117 -14.93 -12.11 -9.93
N SER A 118 -15.42 -12.76 -10.99
CA SER A 118 -15.12 -14.16 -11.26
C SER A 118 -13.63 -14.37 -11.53
N MET A 119 -12.99 -13.48 -12.30
CA MET A 119 -11.53 -13.50 -12.54
C MET A 119 -10.73 -13.32 -11.25
N ILE A 120 -11.16 -12.42 -10.36
CA ILE A 120 -10.52 -12.21 -9.05
C ILE A 120 -10.62 -13.47 -8.19
N LYS A 121 -11.81 -14.07 -8.11
CA LYS A 121 -12.04 -15.29 -7.30
C LYS A 121 -11.27 -16.50 -7.82
N SER A 122 -11.14 -16.64 -9.14
CA SER A 122 -10.35 -17.73 -9.75
C SER A 122 -8.85 -17.45 -9.75
N ASN A 123 -8.42 -16.23 -9.40
CA ASN A 123 -7.04 -15.76 -9.51
C ASN A 123 -6.47 -15.92 -10.95
N VAL A 124 -7.34 -15.79 -11.96
CA VAL A 124 -7.00 -15.87 -13.39
C VAL A 124 -7.14 -14.49 -14.02
N ARG A 125 -6.06 -14.02 -14.68
CA ARG A 125 -6.05 -12.72 -15.37
C ARG A 125 -5.99 -12.92 -16.88
N ASP A 126 -7.13 -12.76 -17.53
CA ASP A 126 -7.25 -12.78 -18.99
C ASP A 126 -7.17 -11.35 -19.56
N ASN A 127 -6.05 -11.03 -20.21
CA ASN A 127 -5.82 -9.71 -20.79
C ASN A 127 -6.77 -9.39 -21.96
N ALA A 128 -7.14 -10.38 -22.77
CA ALA A 128 -8.04 -10.16 -23.90
C ALA A 128 -9.43 -9.81 -23.38
N ARG A 129 -9.94 -10.60 -22.43
CA ARG A 129 -11.22 -10.34 -21.78
C ARG A 129 -11.24 -9.00 -21.03
N ILE A 130 -10.15 -8.65 -20.36
CA ILE A 130 -10.01 -7.34 -19.70
C ILE A 130 -10.10 -6.20 -20.71
N ASN A 131 -9.44 -6.31 -21.87
CA ASN A 131 -9.48 -5.30 -22.91
C ASN A 131 -10.89 -5.13 -23.48
N ASP A 132 -11.59 -6.24 -23.74
CA ASP A 132 -12.98 -6.23 -24.20
C ASP A 132 -13.90 -5.54 -23.19
N ILE A 133 -13.76 -5.89 -21.90
CA ILE A 133 -14.54 -5.26 -20.83
C ILE A 133 -14.25 -3.76 -20.75
N CYS A 134 -12.97 -3.37 -20.81
CA CYS A 134 -12.61 -1.95 -20.80
C CYS A 134 -13.21 -1.21 -21.99
N PHE A 135 -13.19 -1.81 -23.18
CA PHE A 135 -13.79 -1.25 -24.39
C PHE A 135 -15.31 -1.04 -24.22
N VAL A 136 -16.02 -2.04 -23.71
CA VAL A 136 -17.47 -1.96 -23.44
C VAL A 136 -17.79 -0.87 -22.42
N LEU A 137 -17.05 -0.80 -21.31
CA LEU A 137 -17.28 0.21 -20.26
C LEU A 137 -16.94 1.64 -20.74
N MET A 138 -15.97 1.77 -21.63
CA MET A 138 -15.64 3.06 -22.25
C MET A 138 -16.76 3.55 -23.17
N GLY A 139 -17.34 2.66 -23.98
CA GLY A 139 -18.44 2.98 -24.90
C GLY A 139 -19.82 3.14 -24.25
N THR A 140 -20.02 2.62 -23.03
CA THR A 140 -21.29 2.72 -22.31
C THR A 140 -21.41 4.06 -21.58
N ASN A 141 -22.56 4.73 -21.60
CA ASN A 141 -22.76 5.90 -20.75
C ASN A 141 -22.95 5.44 -19.30
N LEU A 142 -21.92 5.65 -18.46
CA LEU A 142 -21.87 5.12 -17.10
C LEU A 142 -22.65 6.05 -16.16
N ASN A 143 -23.98 5.91 -16.13
CA ASN A 143 -24.82 6.53 -15.10
C ASN A 143 -25.04 5.54 -13.95
N MET A 144 -24.19 5.61 -12.93
CA MET A 144 -24.20 4.67 -11.81
C MET A 144 -23.96 5.39 -10.48
N ASP A 145 -24.43 4.75 -9.41
CA ASP A 145 -24.14 5.21 -8.06
C ASP A 145 -22.67 4.95 -7.67
N VAL A 146 -22.27 5.57 -6.56
CA VAL A 146 -20.96 5.42 -5.93
C VAL A 146 -20.63 3.98 -5.55
N LYS A 147 -21.63 3.13 -5.24
CA LYS A 147 -21.42 1.73 -4.86
C LYS A 147 -20.93 0.92 -6.06
N HIS A 148 -21.58 1.03 -7.21
CA HIS A 148 -21.15 0.36 -8.43
C HIS A 148 -19.81 0.90 -8.94
N ALA A 149 -19.62 2.22 -8.90
CA ALA A 149 -18.34 2.83 -9.29
C ALA A 149 -17.19 2.34 -8.39
N SER A 150 -17.43 2.27 -7.07
CA SER A 150 -16.45 1.73 -6.11
C SER A 150 -16.11 0.27 -6.38
N GLN A 151 -17.10 -0.56 -6.72
CA GLN A 151 -16.90 -1.97 -7.03
C GLN A 151 -16.08 -2.15 -8.31
N LEU A 152 -16.34 -1.36 -9.35
CA LEU A 152 -15.56 -1.36 -10.59
C LEU A 152 -14.10 -0.97 -10.32
N ILE A 153 -13.87 0.13 -9.61
CA ILE A 153 -12.51 0.57 -9.28
C ILE A 153 -11.79 -0.46 -8.39
N TYR A 154 -12.48 -1.08 -7.45
CA TYR A 154 -11.95 -2.19 -6.66
C TYR A 154 -11.53 -3.36 -7.55
N CYS A 155 -12.38 -3.76 -8.49
CA CYS A 155 -12.06 -4.85 -9.42
C CYS A 155 -10.85 -4.49 -10.29
N MET A 156 -10.80 -3.26 -10.79
CA MET A 156 -9.66 -2.76 -11.57
C MET A 156 -8.37 -2.77 -10.76
N SER A 157 -8.42 -2.37 -9.49
CA SER A 157 -7.29 -2.44 -8.56
C SER A 157 -6.79 -3.88 -8.36
N LYS A 158 -7.70 -4.82 -8.09
CA LYS A 158 -7.35 -6.23 -7.86
C LYS A 158 -6.81 -6.93 -9.10
N LEU A 159 -7.30 -6.58 -10.29
CA LEU A 159 -6.85 -7.13 -11.57
C LEU A 159 -5.69 -6.33 -12.20
N ASN A 160 -5.18 -5.30 -11.50
CA ASN A 160 -4.08 -4.46 -11.96
C ASN A 160 -4.36 -3.80 -13.34
N ILE A 161 -5.58 -3.28 -13.52
CA ILE A 161 -6.08 -2.66 -14.76
C ILE A 161 -5.84 -1.15 -14.70
N HIS A 162 -4.95 -0.65 -15.56
CA HIS A 162 -4.52 0.75 -15.61
C HIS A 162 -5.04 1.49 -16.86
N ASN A 163 -6.32 1.28 -17.22
CA ASN A 163 -6.93 2.03 -18.31
C ASN A 163 -7.22 3.47 -17.83
N GLU A 164 -6.33 4.41 -18.15
CA GLU A 164 -6.37 5.80 -17.67
C GLU A 164 -7.70 6.49 -17.98
N ALA A 165 -8.23 6.34 -19.19
CA ALA A 165 -9.47 6.97 -19.61
C ALA A 165 -10.68 6.47 -18.81
N LEU A 166 -10.76 5.14 -18.59
CA LEU A 166 -11.82 4.54 -17.79
C LEU A 166 -11.70 4.94 -16.31
N LEU A 167 -10.48 4.96 -15.76
CA LEU A 167 -10.23 5.38 -14.38
C LEU A 167 -10.63 6.83 -14.15
N LEU A 168 -10.35 7.73 -15.08
CA LEU A 168 -10.79 9.13 -15.00
C LEU A 168 -12.31 9.26 -15.11
N LYS A 169 -12.95 8.48 -16.00
CA LYS A 169 -14.41 8.42 -16.12
C LYS A 169 -15.06 7.98 -14.81
N LEU A 170 -14.53 6.93 -14.16
CA LEU A 170 -15.00 6.45 -12.87
C LEU A 170 -14.71 7.43 -11.74
N SER A 171 -13.55 8.11 -11.76
CA SER A 171 -13.21 9.17 -10.78
C SER A 171 -14.22 10.30 -10.81
N LYS A 172 -14.58 10.77 -12.02
CA LYS A 172 -15.63 11.79 -12.20
C LYS A 172 -16.98 11.36 -11.63
N ILE A 173 -17.37 10.10 -11.80
CA ILE A 173 -18.62 9.57 -11.22
C ILE A 173 -18.55 9.59 -9.70
N ILE A 174 -17.47 9.10 -9.11
CA ILE A 174 -17.27 9.10 -7.65
C ILE A 174 -17.30 10.53 -7.11
N ARG A 175 -16.56 11.45 -7.72
CA ARG A 175 -16.56 12.86 -7.32
C ARG A 175 -17.96 13.46 -7.24
N ASN A 176 -18.80 13.13 -8.20
CA ASN A 176 -20.15 13.69 -8.31
C ASN A 176 -21.17 13.01 -7.38
N THR A 177 -20.89 11.80 -6.88
CA THR A 177 -21.86 10.98 -6.12
C THR A 177 -21.42 10.70 -4.68
N ILE A 178 -20.18 11.02 -4.31
CA ILE A 178 -19.63 10.74 -2.98
C ILE A 178 -20.32 11.54 -1.87
N SER A 179 -20.85 12.73 -2.18
CA SER A 179 -21.65 13.53 -1.25
C SER A 179 -22.91 12.83 -0.77
N ASP A 180 -23.44 11.91 -1.59
CA ASP A 180 -24.74 11.26 -1.38
C ASP A 180 -24.59 10.01 -0.49
N VAL A 181 -23.35 9.63 -0.16
CA VAL A 181 -23.05 8.49 0.70
C VAL A 181 -23.32 8.85 2.16
N TYR A 182 -24.36 8.22 2.73
CA TYR A 182 -24.63 8.30 4.16
C TYR A 182 -23.47 7.74 4.97
N LYS A 183 -23.21 8.33 6.14
CA LYS A 183 -22.01 8.09 6.92
C LYS A 183 -22.29 7.24 8.17
N PRO A 184 -21.38 6.38 8.65
CA PRO A 184 -20.10 5.97 8.07
C PRO A 184 -20.28 4.85 7.03
N HIS A 185 -19.62 4.94 5.87
CA HIS A 185 -19.75 3.91 4.85
C HIS A 185 -18.44 3.20 4.51
N PRO A 186 -18.36 1.86 4.62
CA PRO A 186 -17.23 1.05 4.15
C PRO A 186 -16.82 1.26 2.67
N ILE A 187 -17.69 1.89 1.87
CA ILE A 187 -17.43 2.22 0.46
C ILE A 187 -16.26 3.19 0.34
N ILE A 188 -16.17 4.20 1.22
CA ILE A 188 -15.11 5.22 1.12
C ILE A 188 -13.74 4.60 1.37
N SER A 189 -13.60 3.76 2.39
CA SER A 189 -12.37 2.99 2.62
C SER A 189 -12.02 2.06 1.46
N GLY A 190 -13.02 1.50 0.76
CA GLY A 190 -12.81 0.71 -0.45
C GLY A 190 -12.28 1.55 -1.62
N ILE A 191 -12.86 2.74 -1.82
CA ILE A 191 -12.42 3.71 -2.82
C ILE A 191 -10.98 4.15 -2.54
N THR A 192 -10.67 4.61 -1.32
CA THR A 192 -9.35 5.13 -0.97
C THR A 192 -8.25 4.10 -1.15
N LYS A 193 -8.47 2.85 -0.72
CA LYS A 193 -7.54 1.73 -0.93
C LYS A 193 -7.34 1.43 -2.42
N SER A 194 -8.42 1.47 -3.19
CA SER A 194 -8.33 1.15 -4.61
C SER A 194 -7.64 2.25 -5.42
N PHE A 195 -7.89 3.53 -5.10
CA PHE A 195 -7.15 4.67 -5.63
C PHE A 195 -5.66 4.57 -5.32
N ALA A 196 -5.32 4.26 -4.06
CA ALA A 196 -3.94 4.05 -3.65
C ALA A 196 -3.27 2.93 -4.44
N ASN A 197 -3.90 1.76 -4.57
CA ASN A 197 -3.34 0.61 -5.27
C ASN A 197 -3.17 0.84 -6.79
N LEU A 198 -4.03 1.66 -7.40
CA LEU A 198 -3.97 2.02 -8.82
C LEU A 198 -3.03 3.23 -9.08
N HIS A 199 -2.49 3.82 -8.02
CA HIS A 199 -1.79 5.10 -8.03
C HIS A 199 -2.59 6.22 -8.73
N LEU A 200 -3.93 6.20 -8.61
CA LEU A 200 -4.82 7.13 -9.29
C LEU A 200 -4.90 8.46 -8.56
N ARG A 201 -4.26 9.49 -9.12
CA ARG A 201 -4.16 10.84 -8.55
C ARG A 201 -4.99 11.85 -9.35
N ASP A 202 -6.31 11.68 -9.31
CA ASP A 202 -7.24 12.72 -9.76
C ASP A 202 -7.55 13.69 -8.60
N THR A 203 -6.88 14.85 -8.58
CA THR A 203 -6.88 15.77 -7.43
C THR A 203 -8.28 16.26 -7.07
N GLU A 204 -9.16 16.49 -8.05
CA GLU A 204 -10.54 16.92 -7.79
C GLU A 204 -11.35 15.84 -7.06
N THR A 205 -11.17 14.57 -7.44
CA THR A 205 -11.82 13.46 -6.76
C THR A 205 -11.22 13.22 -5.38
N LEU A 206 -9.89 13.34 -5.23
CA LEU A 206 -9.24 13.27 -3.92
C LEU A 206 -9.78 14.33 -2.97
N ASP A 207 -9.89 15.59 -3.42
CA ASP A 207 -10.44 16.69 -2.63
C ASP A 207 -11.91 16.43 -2.24
N ALA A 208 -12.72 15.84 -3.12
CA ALA A 208 -14.09 15.45 -2.80
C ALA A 208 -14.14 14.35 -1.71
N ILE A 209 -13.26 13.34 -1.76
CA ILE A 209 -13.12 12.32 -0.72
C ILE A 209 -12.75 12.95 0.63
N ILE A 210 -11.83 13.91 0.62
CA ILE A 210 -11.42 14.62 1.84
C ILE A 210 -12.55 15.46 2.40
N ASN A 211 -13.27 16.20 1.55
CA ASN A 211 -14.40 17.00 1.98
C ASN A 211 -15.52 16.13 2.57
N TRP A 212 -15.70 14.90 2.08
CA TRP A 212 -16.62 13.94 2.67
C TRP A 212 -16.25 13.63 4.14
N HIS A 213 -14.98 13.58 4.52
CA HIS A 213 -14.55 13.34 5.91
C HIS A 213 -14.82 14.49 6.88
N ARG A 214 -15.12 15.72 6.42
CA ARG A 214 -15.20 16.91 7.30
C ARG A 214 -16.25 16.82 8.42
N SER A 215 -17.17 15.85 8.37
CA SER A 215 -18.21 15.68 9.39
C SER A 215 -18.12 14.37 10.19
N GLU A 216 -17.03 13.59 10.07
CA GLU A 216 -16.92 12.31 10.78
C GLU A 216 -15.50 12.00 11.30
N GLU A 217 -15.48 11.39 12.49
CA GLU A 217 -14.30 11.14 13.31
C GLU A 217 -13.76 9.70 13.21
N ASN A 218 -14.22 8.85 12.28
CA ASN A 218 -13.77 7.45 12.25
C ASN A 218 -12.26 7.34 12.00
N PRO A 219 -11.45 6.97 13.01
CA PRO A 219 -9.99 6.95 12.92
C PRO A 219 -9.46 6.06 11.81
N SER A 220 -10.12 4.91 11.59
CA SER A 220 -9.69 3.93 10.58
C SER A 220 -9.90 4.43 9.16
N SER A 221 -10.99 5.15 8.90
CA SER A 221 -11.27 5.67 7.57
C SER A 221 -10.36 6.86 7.24
N VAL A 222 -10.10 7.72 8.24
CA VAL A 222 -9.10 8.80 8.13
C VAL A 222 -7.71 8.22 7.88
N ALA A 223 -7.32 7.15 8.57
CA ALA A 223 -6.02 6.50 8.35
C ALA A 223 -5.87 5.91 6.93
N ASP A 224 -6.94 5.31 6.39
CA ASP A 224 -6.99 4.83 5.01
C ASP A 224 -6.83 6.00 4.02
N THR A 225 -7.50 7.12 4.26
CA THR A 225 -7.41 8.34 3.43
C THR A 225 -6.02 8.96 3.48
N ILE A 226 -5.41 9.09 4.67
CA ILE A 226 -4.03 9.59 4.80
C ILE A 226 -3.05 8.66 4.09
N THR A 227 -3.29 7.35 4.13
CA THR A 227 -2.48 6.38 3.41
C THR A 227 -2.59 6.53 1.90
N MET A 228 -3.80 6.75 1.39
CA MET A 228 -4.00 7.09 -0.02
C MET A 228 -3.25 8.37 -0.40
N LEU A 229 -3.39 9.46 0.37
CA LEU A 229 -2.70 10.73 0.13
C LEU A 229 -1.18 10.58 0.10
N ALA A 230 -0.64 9.83 1.06
CA ALA A 230 0.77 9.50 1.14
C ALA A 230 1.25 8.72 -0.09
N ILE A 231 0.55 7.66 -0.49
CA ILE A 231 0.93 6.86 -1.67
C ILE A 231 0.88 7.70 -2.95
N LEU A 232 -0.12 8.55 -3.09
CA LEU A 232 -0.32 9.41 -4.27
C LEU A 232 0.52 10.69 -4.25
N ASN A 233 1.36 10.89 -3.23
CA ASN A 233 2.17 12.09 -3.05
C ASN A 233 1.35 13.38 -3.14
N TYR A 234 0.16 13.38 -2.56
CA TYR A 234 -0.79 14.49 -2.66
C TYR A 234 -1.08 15.07 -1.28
N TYR A 235 -0.86 16.38 -1.14
CA TYR A 235 -1.20 17.13 0.06
C TYR A 235 -2.28 18.18 -0.25
N PRO A 236 -3.51 18.01 0.24
CA PRO A 236 -4.61 18.94 -0.03
C PRO A 236 -4.54 20.18 0.87
N LYS A 237 -4.99 21.33 0.36
CA LYS A 237 -4.95 22.61 1.09
C LYS A 237 -5.74 22.62 2.42
N HIS A 238 -6.77 21.79 2.54
CA HIS A 238 -7.66 21.78 3.70
C HIS A 238 -7.66 20.45 4.47
N ALA A 239 -6.51 19.77 4.49
CA ALA A 239 -6.36 18.46 5.15
C ALA A 239 -5.90 18.52 6.61
N GLU A 240 -5.77 19.71 7.20
CA GLU A 240 -5.31 19.89 8.59
C GLU A 240 -6.14 19.09 9.61
N PHE A 241 -7.46 19.02 9.42
CA PHE A 241 -8.35 18.26 10.30
C PHE A 241 -8.05 16.75 10.26
N LEU A 242 -7.63 16.20 9.12
CA LEU A 242 -7.23 14.79 9.01
C LEU A 242 -6.02 14.50 9.89
N HIS A 243 -5.05 15.42 9.93
CA HIS A 243 -3.89 15.29 10.80
C HIS A 243 -4.26 15.38 12.27
N LYS A 244 -5.15 16.32 12.63
CA LYS A 244 -5.65 16.42 14.01
C LYS A 244 -6.23 15.10 14.49
N ILE A 245 -7.09 14.47 13.67
CA ILE A 245 -7.69 13.17 13.97
C ILE A 245 -6.60 12.08 14.01
N ALA A 246 -5.71 12.02 13.01
CA ALA A 246 -4.65 11.03 12.94
C ALA A 246 -3.69 11.07 14.13
N TYR A 247 -3.44 12.25 14.69
CA TYR A 247 -2.58 12.42 15.85
C TYR A 247 -3.26 12.11 17.18
N SER A 248 -4.60 12.12 17.23
CA SER A 248 -5.35 11.62 18.38
C SER A 248 -5.54 10.11 18.34
N CYS A 249 -5.25 9.45 17.22
CA CYS A 249 -5.35 8.00 17.11
C CYS A 249 -4.25 7.31 17.93
N ASP A 250 -4.65 6.58 18.96
CA ASP A 250 -3.78 5.64 19.65
C ASP A 250 -3.81 4.25 18.99
N LEU A 251 -2.93 3.36 19.44
CA LEU A 251 -2.86 1.98 18.96
C LEU A 251 -4.18 1.21 19.20
N LEU A 252 -4.97 1.63 20.20
CA LEU A 252 -6.28 1.04 20.53
C LEU A 252 -7.40 1.52 19.60
N ASP A 253 -7.27 2.73 19.04
CA ASP A 253 -8.24 3.29 18.10
C ASP A 253 -8.08 2.67 16.71
N LEU A 254 -6.89 2.15 16.42
CA LEU A 254 -6.59 1.43 15.19
C LEU A 254 -6.73 -0.08 15.44
N THR A 255 -7.44 -0.75 14.54
CA THR A 255 -7.79 -2.18 14.67
C THR A 255 -6.60 -3.15 14.73
N SER A 256 -5.36 -2.68 14.43
CA SER A 256 -4.16 -3.52 14.48
C SER A 256 -2.86 -2.70 14.55
N THR A 257 -1.78 -3.32 15.05
CA THR A 257 -0.40 -2.81 14.97
C THR A 257 0.01 -2.46 13.53
N MET A 258 -0.45 -3.23 12.54
CA MET A 258 -0.20 -2.95 11.12
C MET A 258 -0.88 -1.67 10.64
N SER A 259 -2.11 -1.41 11.09
CA SER A 259 -2.85 -0.18 10.79
C SER A 259 -2.11 1.04 11.35
N TYR A 260 -1.59 0.94 12.58
CA TYR A 260 -0.79 2.01 13.18
C TYR A 260 0.53 2.24 12.44
N LEU A 261 1.26 1.18 12.08
CA LEU A 261 2.47 1.30 11.27
C LEU A 261 2.19 1.93 9.91
N ASN A 262 1.08 1.56 9.25
CA ASN A 262 0.68 2.18 8.00
C ASN A 262 0.42 3.67 8.17
N LEU A 263 -0.30 4.08 9.22
CA LEU A 263 -0.55 5.49 9.50
C LEU A 263 0.75 6.27 9.75
N ALA A 264 1.62 5.75 10.62
CA ALA A 264 2.92 6.37 10.91
C ALA A 264 3.75 6.53 9.63
N TRP A 265 3.88 5.46 8.83
CA TRP A 265 4.59 5.49 7.55
C TRP A 265 3.98 6.49 6.56
N SER A 266 2.65 6.57 6.48
CA SER A 266 1.96 7.53 5.61
C SER A 266 2.24 8.97 6.03
N LEU A 267 2.21 9.25 7.34
CA LEU A 267 2.59 10.55 7.88
C LEU A 267 4.07 10.86 7.66
N THR A 268 4.95 9.85 7.66
CA THR A 268 6.36 10.00 7.29
C THR A 268 6.51 10.45 5.84
N LEU A 269 5.83 9.79 4.90
CA LEU A 269 5.88 10.17 3.48
C LEU A 269 5.35 11.59 3.23
N LEU A 270 4.35 12.01 4.00
CA LEU A 270 3.77 13.35 3.91
C LEU A 270 4.59 14.41 4.68
N ASN A 271 5.68 14.04 5.34
CA ASN A 271 6.48 14.93 6.19
C ASN A 271 5.68 15.54 7.37
N GLN A 272 4.76 14.77 7.93
CA GLN A 272 3.84 15.18 9.00
C GLN A 272 3.90 14.24 10.23
N ILE A 273 4.88 13.34 10.32
CA ILE A 273 4.96 12.41 11.46
C ILE A 273 5.44 13.13 12.73
N LYS A 274 4.82 12.82 13.88
CA LYS A 274 5.26 13.34 15.19
C LYS A 274 6.46 12.53 15.74
N PRO A 275 7.38 13.18 16.47
CA PRO A 275 8.50 12.48 17.13
C PRO A 275 8.07 11.34 18.05
N SER A 276 6.93 11.48 18.75
CA SER A 276 6.38 10.41 19.62
C SER A 276 6.04 9.13 18.84
N MET A 277 5.44 9.28 17.65
CA MET A 277 5.11 8.14 16.79
C MET A 277 6.36 7.45 16.26
N ILE A 278 7.39 8.22 15.90
CA ILE A 278 8.70 7.70 15.49
C ILE A 278 9.31 6.86 16.62
N LYS A 279 9.37 7.43 17.84
CA LYS A 279 9.92 6.75 19.01
C LYS A 279 9.18 5.44 19.30
N LEU A 280 7.86 5.44 19.21
CA LEU A 280 7.05 4.24 19.42
C LEU A 280 7.31 3.18 18.34
N VAL A 281 7.25 3.53 17.06
CA VAL A 281 7.41 2.54 15.97
C VAL A 281 8.82 1.94 15.93
N LEU A 282 9.83 2.72 16.32
CA LEU A 282 11.22 2.27 16.38
C LEU A 282 11.59 1.60 17.70
N SER A 283 10.68 1.52 18.68
CA SER A 283 10.90 0.82 19.94
C SER A 283 10.99 -0.69 19.73
N GLU A 284 11.68 -1.39 20.63
CA GLU A 284 11.81 -2.84 20.55
C GLU A 284 10.46 -3.53 20.76
N GLU A 285 9.64 -3.03 21.67
CA GLU A 285 8.32 -3.58 22.00
C GLU A 285 7.39 -3.56 20.78
N PHE A 286 7.35 -2.44 20.06
CA PHE A 286 6.55 -2.33 18.84
C PHE A 286 7.03 -3.31 17.77
N ARG A 287 8.35 -3.46 17.61
CA ARG A 287 8.94 -4.40 16.65
C ARG A 287 8.61 -5.86 16.98
N LEU A 288 8.67 -6.25 18.24
CA LEU A 288 8.27 -7.59 18.69
C LEU A 288 6.78 -7.86 18.38
N GLN A 289 5.92 -6.85 18.54
CA GLN A 289 4.51 -6.96 18.13
C GLN A 289 4.36 -7.15 16.61
N VAL A 290 5.12 -6.37 15.81
CA VAL A 290 5.15 -6.52 14.35
C VAL A 290 5.60 -7.93 13.95
N ASP A 291 6.70 -8.43 14.53
CA ASP A 291 7.26 -9.75 14.21
C ASP A 291 6.32 -10.89 14.57
N SER A 292 5.57 -10.77 15.68
CA SER A 292 4.59 -11.77 16.10
C SER A 292 3.34 -11.84 15.21
N THR A 293 3.04 -10.77 14.46
CA THR A 293 1.82 -10.67 13.65
C THR A 293 2.05 -10.84 12.15
N ILE A 294 3.30 -10.71 11.70
CA ILE A 294 3.60 -10.62 10.27
C ILE A 294 3.78 -11.99 9.58
N SER A 295 3.13 -12.14 8.43
CA SER A 295 3.39 -13.26 7.51
C SER A 295 4.80 -13.17 6.91
N PRO A 296 5.53 -14.29 6.75
CA PRO A 296 6.85 -14.31 6.09
C PRO A 296 6.87 -13.64 4.72
N VAL A 297 5.75 -13.69 3.98
CA VAL A 297 5.62 -13.10 2.63
C VAL A 297 5.59 -11.57 2.67
N LEU A 298 5.03 -10.98 3.73
CA LEU A 298 4.87 -9.53 3.88
C LEU A 298 6.04 -8.88 4.64
N ARG A 299 6.97 -9.69 5.14
CA ARG A 299 8.05 -9.24 6.02
C ARG A 299 8.86 -8.10 5.40
N TYR A 300 9.22 -8.23 4.13
CA TYR A 300 9.96 -7.20 3.42
C TYR A 300 9.20 -5.86 3.34
N SER A 301 7.93 -5.88 2.92
CA SER A 301 7.16 -4.66 2.70
C SER A 301 6.91 -3.90 4.02
N VAL A 302 6.70 -4.62 5.11
CA VAL A 302 6.50 -4.03 6.43
C VAL A 302 7.78 -3.44 7.00
N TYR A 303 8.90 -4.19 6.96
CA TYR A 303 10.18 -3.67 7.42
C TYR A 303 10.66 -2.47 6.61
N SER A 304 10.36 -2.45 5.29
CA SER A 304 10.64 -1.29 4.46
C SER A 304 9.94 -0.01 4.97
N LYS A 305 8.73 -0.13 5.55
CA LYS A 305 8.05 1.02 6.20
C LYS A 305 8.77 1.50 7.45
N ILE A 306 9.21 0.58 8.30
CA ILE A 306 10.00 0.89 9.50
C ILE A 306 11.32 1.56 9.10
N PHE A 307 12.00 1.06 8.08
CA PHE A 307 13.21 1.68 7.55
C PHE A 307 12.98 3.08 7.01
N ASN A 308 11.86 3.35 6.33
CA ASN A 308 11.52 4.70 5.90
C ASN A 308 11.31 5.65 7.09
N ILE A 309 10.67 5.19 8.18
CA ILE A 309 10.48 5.98 9.39
C ILE A 309 11.83 6.28 10.07
N TYR A 310 12.73 5.30 10.11
CA TYR A 310 14.09 5.48 10.59
C TYR A 310 14.93 6.41 9.69
N ALA A 311 14.78 6.29 8.38
CA ALA A 311 15.42 7.16 7.41
C ALA A 311 14.99 8.62 7.63
N TYR A 312 13.70 8.83 7.87
CA TYR A 312 13.15 10.14 8.21
C TYR A 312 13.75 10.71 9.49
N SER A 313 13.85 9.92 10.56
CA SER A 313 14.41 10.41 11.82
C SER A 313 15.87 10.83 11.69
N LYS A 314 16.66 10.13 10.87
CA LYS A 314 18.03 10.52 10.52
C LYS A 314 18.11 11.86 9.79
N ILE A 315 17.29 12.05 8.76
CA ILE A 315 17.23 13.32 8.02
C ILE A 315 16.99 14.50 8.97
N TYR A 316 16.01 14.35 9.86
CA TYR A 316 15.56 15.43 10.73
C TYR A 316 16.23 15.46 12.10
N LYS A 317 17.29 14.65 12.28
CA LYS A 317 18.07 14.54 13.53
C LYS A 317 17.18 14.40 14.78
N ILE A 318 16.13 13.60 14.65
CA ILE A 318 15.20 13.37 15.75
C ILE A 318 15.91 12.46 16.75
N ASP A 319 16.04 12.94 17.99
CA ASP A 319 16.67 12.19 19.06
C ASP A 319 15.84 10.94 19.39
N ILE A 320 16.34 9.81 18.92
CA ILE A 320 15.89 8.48 19.27
C ILE A 320 17.03 7.94 20.12
N ASN A 321 16.84 7.86 21.43
CA ASN A 321 17.80 7.28 22.36
C ASN A 321 18.30 5.94 21.79
N GLN A 322 19.47 5.96 21.14
CA GLN A 322 19.90 4.83 20.30
C GLN A 322 20.11 3.58 21.14
N GLU A 323 20.54 3.77 22.39
CA GLU A 323 20.73 2.75 23.43
C GLU A 323 19.43 2.00 23.78
N ASN A 324 18.27 2.68 23.77
CA ASN A 324 16.97 2.05 24.09
C ASN A 324 16.18 1.60 22.84
N SER A 325 16.51 2.11 21.65
CA SER A 325 15.79 1.70 20.43
C SER A 325 16.16 0.28 19.97
N GLY A 326 17.39 -0.16 20.26
CA GLY A 326 17.97 -1.41 19.76
C GLY A 326 17.94 -1.53 18.23
N PHE A 327 17.56 -0.48 17.51
CA PHE A 327 17.30 -0.51 16.08
C PHE A 327 18.60 -0.23 15.32
N GLN A 328 19.33 -1.30 15.03
CA GLN A 328 20.39 -1.29 14.04
C GLN A 328 19.89 -2.01 12.79
N PRO A 329 19.82 -1.35 11.62
CA PRO A 329 19.65 -2.02 10.36
C PRO A 329 20.78 -3.05 10.19
N LYS A 330 20.56 -4.31 10.56
CA LYS A 330 21.54 -5.36 10.24
C LYS A 330 21.59 -5.48 8.72
N LYS A 331 22.74 -5.15 8.12
CA LYS A 331 23.04 -5.12 6.68
C LYS A 331 22.83 -6.44 5.91
N SER A 332 22.25 -7.48 6.50
CA SER A 332 22.37 -8.84 5.96
C SER A 332 21.17 -9.72 6.28
N SER A 333 20.08 -9.59 5.50
CA SER A 333 19.17 -10.72 5.14
C SER A 333 17.96 -10.29 4.30
N TRP A 334 17.51 -9.04 4.38
CA TRP A 334 16.25 -8.61 3.76
C TRP A 334 16.32 -8.42 2.24
N VAL A 335 17.52 -8.16 1.69
CA VAL A 335 17.79 -7.96 0.27
C VAL A 335 17.54 -9.24 -0.56
N LEU A 336 17.75 -10.42 0.04
CA LEU A 336 17.69 -11.70 -0.68
C LEU A 336 16.30 -12.02 -1.25
N ASN A 337 15.21 -11.55 -0.61
CA ASN A 337 13.86 -11.79 -1.11
C ASN A 337 13.43 -10.86 -2.26
N ARG A 338 14.16 -9.77 -2.52
CA ARG A 338 13.87 -8.85 -3.62
C ARG A 338 14.30 -9.40 -4.99
N SER A 339 15.25 -10.35 -5.00
CA SER A 339 15.78 -11.02 -6.20
C SER A 339 14.69 -11.68 -7.07
N LYS A 340 13.61 -12.20 -6.48
CA LYS A 340 12.48 -12.79 -7.22
C LYS A 340 11.55 -11.75 -7.86
N GLN A 341 11.47 -10.54 -7.30
CA GLN A 341 10.60 -9.45 -7.77
C GLN A 341 11.26 -8.58 -8.85
N MET A 342 12.59 -8.66 -9.02
CA MET A 342 13.38 -7.78 -9.89
C MET A 342 13.75 -8.35 -11.27
N ARG A 343 13.09 -9.40 -11.79
CA ARG A 343 13.45 -9.93 -13.14
C ARG A 343 13.49 -8.84 -14.24
N ARG A 344 12.56 -7.87 -14.23
CA ARG A 344 12.55 -6.72 -15.16
C ARG A 344 13.57 -5.63 -14.80
N ALA A 345 13.70 -5.32 -13.51
CA ALA A 345 14.72 -4.38 -13.04
C ALA A 345 16.13 -4.88 -13.39
N ASN A 346 16.37 -6.20 -13.37
CA ASN A 346 17.66 -6.78 -13.75
C ASN A 346 18.02 -6.54 -15.22
N ILE A 347 17.04 -6.49 -16.14
CA ILE A 347 17.29 -6.20 -17.56
C ILE A 347 17.68 -4.73 -17.74
N LEU A 348 16.94 -3.81 -17.11
CA LEU A 348 17.24 -2.38 -17.18
C LEU A 348 18.55 -2.04 -16.47
N VAL A 349 18.82 -2.64 -15.31
CA VAL A 349 20.09 -2.48 -14.58
C VAL A 349 21.26 -3.08 -15.37
N LYS A 350 21.07 -4.22 -16.05
CA LYS A 350 22.09 -4.74 -16.97
C LYS A 350 22.36 -3.76 -18.12
N SER A 351 21.32 -3.21 -18.73
CA SER A 351 21.46 -2.17 -19.75
C SER A 351 22.17 -0.93 -19.21
N LEU A 352 21.88 -0.51 -17.98
CA LEU A 352 22.57 0.58 -17.29
C LEU A 352 24.05 0.25 -17.08
N LEU A 353 24.38 -0.96 -16.61
CA LEU A 353 25.76 -1.42 -16.45
C LEU A 353 26.53 -1.37 -17.77
N ASP A 354 25.98 -1.96 -18.84
CA ASP A 354 26.59 -1.96 -20.17
C ASP A 354 26.87 -0.52 -20.63
N THR A 355 25.95 0.40 -20.36
CA THR A 355 26.08 1.82 -20.72
C THR A 355 27.13 2.53 -19.86
N LEU A 356 27.15 2.28 -18.54
CA LEU A 356 28.08 2.89 -17.59
C LEU A 356 29.53 2.46 -17.85
N CYS A 357 29.78 1.19 -18.19
CA CYS A 357 31.12 0.70 -18.55
C CYS A 357 31.77 1.50 -19.69
N HIS A 358 30.96 2.11 -20.58
CA HIS A 358 31.45 2.92 -21.69
C HIS A 358 31.69 4.39 -21.30
N LEU A 359 31.04 4.88 -20.24
CA LEU A 359 31.20 6.25 -19.74
C LEU A 359 32.28 6.34 -18.67
N LEU A 360 32.25 5.43 -17.71
CA LEU A 360 32.99 5.49 -16.46
C LEU A 360 33.91 4.28 -16.31
N PRO A 361 35.12 4.44 -15.73
CA PRO A 361 35.92 3.30 -15.32
C PRO A 361 35.18 2.46 -14.27
N VAL A 362 35.26 1.13 -14.36
CA VAL A 362 34.53 0.19 -13.48
C VAL A 362 34.82 0.41 -12.00
N SER A 363 36.02 0.90 -11.65
CA SER A 363 36.42 1.19 -10.26
C SER A 363 35.75 2.42 -9.63
N THR A 364 34.99 3.19 -10.42
CA THR A 364 34.42 4.49 -10.01
C THR A 364 32.91 4.43 -9.70
N TYR A 365 32.32 3.24 -9.82
CA TYR A 365 30.92 3.02 -9.46
C TYR A 365 30.67 1.64 -8.84
N SER A 366 29.59 1.56 -8.07
CA SER A 366 29.10 0.34 -7.45
C SER A 366 27.64 0.14 -7.84
N LEU A 367 27.23 -1.09 -8.13
CA LEU A 367 25.84 -1.40 -8.48
C LEU A 367 25.06 -1.95 -7.30
N MET A 368 23.74 -1.77 -7.32
CA MET A 368 22.80 -2.36 -6.36
C MET A 368 23.19 -2.05 -4.90
N VAL A 369 23.58 -0.80 -4.63
CA VAL A 369 24.04 -0.37 -3.31
C VAL A 369 22.83 -0.09 -2.42
N GLU A 370 22.75 -0.77 -1.29
CA GLU A 370 21.76 -0.48 -0.26
C GLU A 370 22.28 0.58 0.72
N THR A 371 21.46 1.60 0.97
CA THR A 371 21.71 2.59 2.02
C THR A 371 21.41 2.00 3.40
N ASP A 372 21.89 2.67 4.44
CA ASP A 372 21.52 2.39 5.83
C ASP A 372 20.02 2.57 6.14
N ALA A 373 19.27 3.18 5.23
CA ALA A 373 17.82 3.36 5.25
C ALA A 373 17.04 2.30 4.44
N GLY A 374 17.70 1.26 3.93
CA GLY A 374 17.03 0.22 3.13
C GLY A 374 16.57 0.70 1.75
N ILE A 375 17.06 1.87 1.29
CA ILE A 375 16.86 2.36 -0.08
C ILE A 375 17.94 1.74 -0.96
N LEU A 376 17.51 1.10 -2.05
CA LEU A 376 18.37 0.52 -3.06
C LEU A 376 18.70 1.57 -4.14
N ILE A 377 19.99 1.75 -4.40
CA ILE A 377 20.53 2.57 -5.48
C ILE A 377 21.01 1.61 -6.58
N ASP A 378 20.52 1.78 -7.80
CA ASP A 378 20.85 0.86 -8.91
C ASP A 378 22.32 1.03 -9.35
N ALA A 379 22.80 2.27 -9.40
CA ALA A 379 24.23 2.57 -9.56
C ALA A 379 24.63 3.79 -8.73
N LEU A 380 25.72 3.65 -7.97
CA LEU A 380 26.33 4.71 -7.18
C LEU A 380 27.68 5.08 -7.80
N CYS A 381 27.84 6.32 -8.25
CA CYS A 381 29.07 6.82 -8.86
C CYS A 381 29.71 7.89 -7.97
N PHE A 382 31.05 8.00 -8.02
CA PHE A 382 31.81 8.98 -7.25
C PHE A 382 32.61 9.90 -8.16
N PHE A 383 32.61 11.19 -7.83
CA PHE A 383 33.31 12.23 -8.56
C PHE A 383 34.05 13.17 -7.62
N ASP A 384 35.14 13.77 -8.11
CA ASP A 384 35.78 14.90 -7.44
C ASP A 384 34.97 16.20 -7.63
N LYS A 385 35.45 17.30 -7.05
CA LYS A 385 34.84 18.63 -7.20
C LYS A 385 34.85 19.17 -8.64
N GLN A 386 35.70 18.63 -9.50
CA GLN A 386 35.76 18.93 -10.95
C GLN A 386 34.89 17.98 -11.79
N CYS A 387 34.11 17.10 -11.16
CA CYS A 387 33.29 16.07 -11.82
C CYS A 387 34.10 15.01 -12.57
N ASN A 388 35.39 14.81 -12.25
CA ASN A 388 36.15 13.67 -12.75
C ASN A 388 35.78 12.41 -11.95
N PRO A 389 35.62 11.25 -12.61
CA PRO A 389 35.32 10.00 -11.93
C PRO A 389 36.45 9.59 -10.99
N ILE A 390 36.12 9.27 -9.73
CA ILE A 390 37.08 8.79 -8.73
C ILE A 390 36.56 7.51 -8.09
N THR A 391 37.45 6.76 -7.43
CA THR A 391 37.07 5.57 -6.66
C THR A 391 36.43 5.96 -5.33
N GLU A 392 35.64 5.06 -4.73
CA GLU A 392 35.07 5.27 -3.39
C GLU A 392 36.16 5.58 -2.34
N LYS A 393 37.30 4.88 -2.41
CA LYS A 393 38.44 5.11 -1.50
C LYS A 393 39.03 6.51 -1.63
N GLN A 394 39.03 7.08 -2.84
CA GLN A 394 39.47 8.46 -3.08
C GLN A 394 38.42 9.45 -2.59
N PHE A 395 37.14 9.19 -2.88
CA PHE A 395 36.04 10.02 -2.39
C PHE A 395 36.04 10.17 -0.86
N LEU A 396 36.33 9.10 -0.12
CA LEU A 396 36.44 9.15 1.36
C LEU A 396 37.57 10.06 1.87
N LYS A 397 38.53 10.43 1.02
CA LYS A 397 39.64 11.34 1.34
C LYS A 397 39.44 12.74 0.75
N GLU A 398 38.43 12.93 -0.10
CA GLU A 398 38.22 14.16 -0.86
C GLU A 398 37.28 15.10 -0.11
N ASP A 399 37.73 16.32 0.16
CA ASP A 399 36.86 17.37 0.66
C ASP A 399 35.95 17.86 -0.47
N ASN A 400 34.64 17.71 -0.29
CA ASN A 400 33.60 18.08 -1.25
C ASN A 400 33.53 17.19 -2.52
N GLY A 401 33.85 15.90 -2.40
CA GLY A 401 33.50 14.93 -3.43
C GLY A 401 31.99 14.89 -3.69
N ILE A 402 31.60 14.46 -4.90
CA ILE A 402 30.22 14.30 -5.30
C ILE A 402 29.89 12.80 -5.40
N ARG A 403 28.82 12.37 -4.72
CA ARG A 403 28.23 11.04 -4.90
C ARG A 403 26.93 11.14 -5.70
N LEU A 404 26.85 10.42 -6.80
CA LEU A 404 25.69 10.38 -7.69
C LEU A 404 24.97 9.04 -7.51
N ALA A 405 23.74 9.09 -7.02
CA ALA A 405 22.82 7.96 -6.99
C ALA A 405 21.97 7.94 -8.26
N ILE A 406 22.14 6.91 -9.08
CA ILE A 406 21.32 6.64 -10.26
C ILE A 406 20.28 5.58 -9.87
N ILE A 407 19.00 5.92 -10.05
CA ILE A 407 17.87 5.03 -9.74
C ILE A 407 16.96 4.94 -10.96
N ILE A 408 16.62 3.71 -11.35
CA ILE A 408 15.68 3.41 -12.40
C ILE A 408 14.28 3.35 -11.79
N LEU A 409 13.38 4.20 -12.28
CA LEU A 409 11.99 4.25 -11.88
C LEU A 409 11.15 3.35 -12.77
N ASP A 410 10.37 2.47 -12.16
CA ASP A 410 9.43 1.57 -12.84
C ASP A 410 8.03 2.23 -12.92
N TYR A 411 7.10 1.64 -13.68
CA TYR A 411 5.75 2.21 -13.86
C TYR A 411 5.01 2.42 -12.52
N LYS A 412 5.29 1.58 -11.52
CA LYS A 412 4.72 1.67 -10.17
C LYS A 412 5.22 2.86 -9.36
N ASP A 413 6.30 3.51 -9.78
CA ASP A 413 6.86 4.66 -9.07
C ASP A 413 6.15 5.96 -9.49
N PHE A 414 5.25 5.91 -10.48
CA PHE A 414 4.47 7.03 -10.99
C PHE A 414 2.98 6.94 -10.66
N CYS A 415 2.34 8.10 -10.53
CA CYS A 415 0.89 8.23 -10.41
C CYS A 415 0.21 8.32 -11.78
N LEU A 416 -1.03 7.84 -11.85
CA LEU A 416 -1.93 8.05 -12.98
C LEU A 416 -2.79 9.30 -12.79
N PRO A 417 -3.27 9.94 -13.88
CA PRO A 417 -2.88 9.68 -15.28
C PRO A 417 -1.54 10.34 -15.67
N LYS A 418 -1.00 11.22 -14.82
CA LYS A 418 0.17 12.03 -15.13
C LYS A 418 1.47 11.27 -14.86
N LYS A 419 2.05 10.68 -15.91
CA LYS A 419 3.29 9.88 -15.87
C LYS A 419 4.55 10.61 -15.39
N ASN A 420 4.50 11.92 -15.17
CA ASN A 420 5.60 12.71 -14.61
C ASN A 420 5.48 12.95 -13.10
N ILE A 421 4.42 12.47 -12.46
CA ILE A 421 4.22 12.63 -11.01
C ILE A 421 4.66 11.36 -10.30
N LEU A 422 5.60 11.50 -9.37
CA LEU A 422 6.07 10.39 -8.53
C LEU A 422 5.07 10.06 -7.43
N THR A 423 4.96 8.76 -7.13
CA THR A 423 4.33 8.27 -5.89
C THR A 423 5.08 8.77 -4.66
N GLY A 424 4.43 8.78 -3.49
CA GLY A 424 5.03 9.37 -2.30
C GLY A 424 6.26 8.60 -1.81
N LEU A 425 6.30 7.29 -2.05
CA LEU A 425 7.49 6.50 -1.72
C LEU A 425 8.67 6.82 -2.63
N ALA A 426 8.44 7.00 -3.93
CA ALA A 426 9.50 7.38 -4.87
C ALA A 426 10.02 8.79 -4.59
N GLU A 427 9.13 9.73 -4.31
CA GLU A 427 9.48 11.10 -3.91
C GLU A 427 10.23 11.13 -2.56
N PHE A 428 9.77 10.37 -1.56
CA PHE A 428 10.45 10.26 -0.27
C PHE A 428 11.89 9.73 -0.42
N ARG A 429 12.10 8.70 -1.26
CA ARG A 429 13.44 8.16 -1.52
C ARG A 429 14.37 9.21 -2.12
N LYS A 430 13.85 10.00 -3.06
CA LYS A 430 14.58 11.12 -3.66
C LYS A 430 15.02 12.11 -2.58
N GLN A 431 14.07 12.58 -1.77
CA GLN A 431 14.31 13.54 -0.71
C GLN A 431 15.29 13.01 0.34
N TYR A 432 15.19 11.74 0.73
CA TYR A 432 16.15 11.11 1.63
C TYR A 432 17.55 11.16 1.05
N LEU A 433 17.75 10.68 -0.18
CA LEU A 433 19.07 10.66 -0.80
C LEU A 433 19.64 12.07 -0.96
N GLU A 434 18.84 13.03 -1.43
CA GLU A 434 19.28 14.42 -1.57
C GLU A 434 19.71 15.02 -0.21
N LYS A 435 18.90 14.85 0.84
CA LYS A 435 19.22 15.34 2.18
C LYS A 435 20.34 14.56 2.86
N SER A 436 20.51 13.30 2.51
CA SER A 436 21.66 12.50 2.90
C SER A 436 22.92 12.89 2.16
N GLY A 437 22.88 13.85 1.22
CA GLY A 437 24.01 14.45 0.52
C GLY A 437 24.37 13.78 -0.81
N TYR A 438 23.43 13.05 -1.43
CA TYR A 438 23.59 12.50 -2.77
C TYR A 438 23.07 13.49 -3.81
N LYS A 439 23.71 13.50 -4.99
CA LYS A 439 23.05 13.95 -6.21
C LYS A 439 22.22 12.79 -6.75
N VAL A 440 20.96 13.02 -7.10
CA VAL A 440 20.04 11.95 -7.52
C VAL A 440 19.72 12.11 -9.00
N LEU A 441 19.89 11.04 -9.76
CA LEU A 441 19.48 10.94 -11.15
C LEU A 441 18.43 9.83 -11.28
N PHE A 442 17.20 10.23 -11.58
CA PHE A 442 16.12 9.30 -11.90
C PHE A 442 16.05 9.03 -13.39
N LEU A 443 16.03 7.76 -13.75
CA LEU A 443 15.86 7.30 -15.12
C LEU A 443 14.54 6.53 -15.22
N GLU A 444 13.60 7.03 -16.01
CA GLU A 444 12.31 6.38 -16.17
C GLU A 444 12.44 5.13 -17.03
N TYR A 445 11.67 4.08 -16.72
CA TYR A 445 11.66 2.83 -17.48
C TYR A 445 11.32 3.01 -18.97
N THR A 446 10.58 4.07 -19.31
CA THR A 446 10.23 4.44 -20.69
C THR A 446 11.39 5.07 -21.46
N GLN A 447 12.38 5.63 -20.75
CA GLN A 447 13.50 6.36 -21.36
C GLN A 447 14.69 5.44 -21.64
N ILE A 448 14.79 4.29 -20.97
CA ILE A 448 15.84 3.30 -21.21
C ILE A 448 15.28 2.16 -22.05
N SER A 449 15.58 2.16 -23.35
CA SER A 449 15.29 1.02 -24.22
C SER A 449 16.49 0.09 -24.30
N THR A 450 16.33 -1.18 -23.91
CA THR A 450 17.38 -2.20 -24.10
C THR A 450 17.61 -2.57 -25.56
N GLY A 451 16.68 -2.21 -26.45
CA GLY A 451 16.81 -2.40 -27.90
C GLY A 451 17.58 -1.28 -28.60
N ASP A 452 17.82 -0.15 -27.94
CA ASP A 452 18.57 0.95 -28.55
C ASP A 452 20.06 0.59 -28.70
N PRO A 453 20.70 0.99 -29.83
CA PRO A 453 22.14 0.84 -30.01
C PRO A 453 22.92 1.45 -28.84
N LEU A 454 24.01 0.79 -28.45
CA LEU A 454 24.80 1.18 -27.28
C LEU A 454 25.24 2.66 -27.33
N ARG A 455 25.69 3.15 -28.49
CA ARG A 455 26.05 4.56 -28.69
C ARG A 455 24.93 5.52 -28.26
N LYS A 456 23.69 5.25 -28.66
CA LYS A 456 22.52 6.08 -28.34
C LYS A 456 22.22 6.03 -26.84
N ARG A 457 22.33 4.86 -26.20
CA ARG A 457 22.18 4.71 -24.74
C ARG A 457 23.26 5.48 -23.98
N THR A 458 24.51 5.41 -24.44
CA THR A 458 25.66 6.13 -23.86
C THR A 458 25.48 7.64 -23.96
N GLU A 459 25.08 8.15 -25.12
CA GLU A 459 24.80 9.57 -25.33
C GLU A 459 23.63 10.06 -24.47
N PHE A 460 22.54 9.28 -24.41
CA PHE A 460 21.40 9.58 -23.56
C PHE A 460 21.81 9.68 -22.08
N LEU A 461 22.51 8.68 -21.54
CA LEU A 461 22.92 8.66 -20.15
C LEU A 461 23.91 9.79 -19.84
N LEU A 462 24.82 10.09 -20.76
CA LEU A 462 25.75 11.22 -20.64
C LEU A 462 24.99 12.55 -20.51
N ASN A 463 24.00 12.78 -21.38
CA ASN A 463 23.17 13.99 -21.34
C ASN A 463 22.39 14.09 -20.02
N LYS A 464 21.85 12.97 -19.52
CA LYS A 464 21.18 12.88 -18.22
C LYS A 464 22.12 13.14 -17.03
N ILE A 465 23.35 12.63 -17.07
CA ILE A 465 24.35 12.92 -16.04
C ILE A 465 24.68 14.42 -16.04
N LYS A 466 24.83 15.03 -17.23
CA LYS A 466 25.12 16.47 -17.35
C LYS A 466 24.01 17.37 -16.79
N THR A 467 22.75 16.95 -16.78
CA THR A 467 21.68 17.75 -16.15
C THR A 467 21.86 17.86 -14.64
N VAL A 468 22.51 16.89 -14.01
CA VAL A 468 22.76 16.85 -12.55
C VAL A 468 24.19 17.30 -12.22
N LEU A 469 25.14 17.05 -13.13
CA LEU A 469 26.57 17.38 -13.02
C LEU A 469 27.02 18.17 -14.27
N PRO A 470 26.76 19.50 -14.35
CA PRO A 470 27.01 20.27 -15.56
C PRO A 470 28.47 20.30 -16.03
N LYS A 471 29.44 20.11 -15.12
CA LYS A 471 30.88 20.09 -15.42
C LYS A 471 31.41 18.71 -15.85
N PHE A 472 30.54 17.72 -16.03
CA PHE A 472 30.95 16.36 -16.34
C PHE A 472 31.72 16.29 -17.68
N PRO A 473 32.96 15.76 -17.70
CA PRO A 473 33.84 15.82 -18.86
C PRO A 473 33.36 14.94 -20.01
N LEU A 474 33.50 15.44 -21.24
CA LEU A 474 33.35 14.64 -22.45
C LEU A 474 34.57 13.73 -22.61
N LYS A 475 34.42 12.42 -22.42
CA LYS A 475 35.32 11.47 -23.08
C LYS A 475 35.02 11.54 -24.59
N ASN A 476 35.74 12.42 -25.30
CA ASN A 476 36.04 12.40 -26.76
C ASN A 476 35.96 13.79 -27.43
N GLU A 477 36.75 14.76 -27.00
CA GLU A 477 37.21 15.85 -27.90
C GLU A 477 38.70 15.73 -28.27
N ASN A 478 39.47 14.81 -27.66
CA ASN A 478 40.91 14.67 -27.91
C ASN A 478 41.32 13.32 -28.54
N LYS A 479 40.58 12.86 -29.56
CA LYS A 479 41.04 11.79 -30.47
C LYS A 479 40.62 12.07 -31.92
N THR A 480 41.12 13.17 -32.46
CA THR A 480 41.41 13.32 -33.89
C THR A 480 42.47 14.41 -33.98
N LYS A 481 43.72 13.95 -34.10
CA LYS A 481 44.80 14.76 -34.68
C LYS A 481 44.55 14.88 -36.17
#